data_AF-A0A2N2F6F0-F1
#
_entry.id   AF-A0A2N2F6F0-F1
#
_cell.length_a   1.000
_cell.length_b   1.000
_cell.length_c   1.000
_cell.angle_alpha   90.00
_cell.angle_beta   90.00
_cell.angle_gamma   90.00
#
_symmetry.space_group_name_H-M   'P 1'
#
loop_
_entity.id
_entity.type
_entity.pdbx_description
1 polymer ?
#
loop_
_entity_poly.entity_id
_entity_poly.type
_entity_poly.pdbx_seq_one_letter_code
_entity_poly.pdbx_strand_id
1 'polypeptide(L)'
;MIFCTATVIFSPLLSMNPCRNQQRDGLMEVNCLQKITSPEGFLTFETKLSPSKSPYDSSASIDQDTSLFLHGRNLGKISLNYNIRTKKAYVKELRIAERYRNNGLGTKLLQEVSKDLEALGCKEVELFALTDQETQKDLPKLTRFYQKCGFQPDPKNTFFTAGLTMRKTLTKRKHYEKN
;
A
#
# COMPACT_ATOMS: atom_id res chain seq x y z
N MET A 1 29.48 -1.74 -29.72
CA MET A 1 28.12 -2.32 -29.88
C MET A 1 28.18 -3.69 -29.21
N ILE A 2 27.68 -3.81 -27.98
CA ILE A 2 27.78 -5.03 -27.16
C ILE A 2 26.36 -5.50 -26.91
N PHE A 3 26.04 -6.70 -27.43
CA PHE A 3 24.80 -7.41 -27.11
C PHE A 3 24.97 -8.06 -25.74
N CYS A 4 24.04 -7.77 -24.82
CA CYS A 4 23.89 -8.53 -23.59
C CYS A 4 22.50 -9.16 -23.59
N THR A 5 22.48 -10.48 -23.76
CA THR A 5 21.30 -11.33 -23.66
C THR A 5 20.91 -11.46 -22.20
N ALA A 6 19.74 -10.94 -21.81
CA ALA A 6 19.15 -11.18 -20.51
C ALA A 6 18.30 -12.47 -20.57
N THR A 7 18.81 -13.51 -19.91
CA THR A 7 18.10 -14.77 -19.65
C THR A 7 16.89 -14.50 -18.76
N VAL A 8 15.70 -14.83 -19.26
CA VAL A 8 14.47 -14.86 -18.46
C VAL A 8 14.51 -16.12 -17.59
N ILE A 9 14.82 -15.96 -16.30
CA ILE A 9 14.58 -17.01 -15.31
C ILE A 9 13.17 -16.81 -14.77
N PHE A 10 12.24 -17.62 -15.27
CA PHE A 10 10.96 -17.86 -14.60
C PHE A 10 11.26 -18.62 -13.30
N SER A 11 11.03 -17.99 -12.14
CA SER A 11 10.88 -18.70 -10.87
C SER A 11 9.40 -18.77 -10.52
N PRO A 12 8.71 -19.90 -10.72
CA PRO A 12 7.44 -20.16 -10.07
C PRO A 12 7.72 -20.86 -8.73
N LEU A 13 7.35 -20.22 -7.62
CA LEU A 13 6.98 -20.80 -6.31
C LEU A 13 7.23 -19.78 -5.21
N LEU A 14 6.34 -18.78 -5.13
CA LEU A 14 6.07 -18.13 -3.86
C LEU A 14 5.28 -19.14 -3.01
N SER A 15 5.98 -19.88 -2.15
CA SER A 15 5.33 -20.58 -1.05
C SER A 15 4.79 -19.51 -0.08
N MET A 16 3.48 -19.26 -0.15
CA MET A 16 2.79 -18.57 0.93
C MET A 16 2.76 -19.52 2.12
N ASN A 17 3.66 -19.33 3.08
CA ASN A 17 3.51 -20.00 4.37
C ASN A 17 2.22 -19.48 5.02
N PRO A 18 1.24 -20.35 5.35
CA PRO A 18 0.07 -19.93 6.10
C PRO A 18 0.53 -19.36 7.44
N CYS A 19 0.10 -18.13 7.76
CA CYS A 19 0.43 -17.50 9.03
C CYS A 19 0.03 -18.43 10.18
N ARG A 20 1.02 -18.86 10.97
CA ARG A 20 0.82 -19.71 12.14
C ARG A 20 0.28 -18.85 13.26
N ASN A 21 -1.04 -18.88 13.48
CA ASN A 21 -1.68 -18.20 14.60
C ASN A 21 -1.16 -18.77 15.92
N GLN A 22 -0.38 -17.99 16.68
CA GLN A 22 -0.16 -18.25 18.10
C GLN A 22 -1.23 -17.51 18.88
N GLN A 23 -2.17 -18.27 19.42
CA GLN A 23 -3.22 -17.77 20.28
C GLN A 23 -2.64 -17.62 21.70
N ARG A 24 -2.27 -16.39 22.09
CA ARG A 24 -2.03 -16.01 23.50
C ARG A 24 -3.04 -14.92 23.88
N ASP A 25 -3.88 -15.24 24.85
CA ASP A 25 -4.59 -14.32 25.75
C ASP A 25 -5.23 -13.06 25.12
N GLY A 26 -6.18 -13.27 24.21
CA GLY A 26 -7.21 -12.26 23.91
C GLY A 26 -6.83 -11.08 23.00
N LEU A 27 -5.58 -10.98 22.54
CA LEU A 27 -5.13 -10.00 21.54
C LEU A 27 -4.38 -10.73 20.42
N MET A 28 -5.03 -10.89 19.27
CA MET A 28 -4.37 -11.38 18.06
C MET A 28 -3.43 -10.29 17.51
N GLU A 29 -2.19 -10.21 18.01
CA GLU A 29 -1.11 -9.60 17.23
C GLU A 29 -0.68 -10.59 16.15
N VAL A 30 -1.23 -10.42 14.96
CA VAL A 30 -0.79 -11.14 13.77
C VAL A 30 0.42 -10.42 13.18
N ASN A 31 1.62 -10.73 13.69
CA ASN A 31 2.86 -10.30 13.07
C ASN A 31 3.17 -11.19 11.85
N CYS A 32 2.42 -11.02 10.75
CA CYS A 32 2.80 -11.62 9.47
C CYS A 32 3.92 -10.78 8.83
N LEU A 33 5.17 -11.01 9.25
CA LEU A 33 6.35 -10.47 8.58
C LEU A 33 6.54 -11.18 7.23
N GLN A 34 5.97 -10.61 6.16
CA GLN A 34 6.25 -11.04 4.80
C GLN A 34 7.50 -10.33 4.30
N LYS A 35 8.61 -11.05 4.18
CA LYS A 35 9.86 -10.52 3.63
C LYS A 35 9.97 -10.92 2.16
N ILE A 36 9.76 -9.97 1.25
CA ILE A 36 9.94 -10.18 -0.19
C ILE A 36 11.35 -9.71 -0.58
N THR A 37 12.11 -10.57 -1.26
CA THR A 37 13.51 -10.34 -1.61
C THR A 37 13.73 -10.29 -3.15
N SER A 38 14.21 -9.16 -3.68
CA SER A 38 14.64 -8.95 -5.09
C SER A 38 16.16 -9.03 -5.34
N PRO A 39 16.66 -9.80 -6.33
CA PRO A 39 18.07 -10.23 -6.51
C PRO A 39 19.21 -9.19 -6.48
N GLU A 40 18.99 -7.88 -6.57
CA GLU A 40 20.05 -6.88 -6.77
C GLU A 40 20.15 -5.77 -5.69
N GLY A 41 20.50 -6.10 -4.44
CA GLY A 41 20.63 -5.09 -3.38
C GLY A 41 19.27 -4.71 -2.81
N PHE A 42 18.73 -5.69 -2.08
CA PHE A 42 17.32 -6.01 -1.93
C PHE A 42 16.50 -4.91 -1.26
N LEU A 43 15.59 -4.29 -2.02
CA LEU A 43 14.44 -3.60 -1.43
C LEU A 43 13.59 -4.65 -0.70
N THR A 44 13.30 -4.43 0.57
CA THR A 44 12.43 -5.30 1.38
C THR A 44 11.23 -4.51 1.88
N PHE A 45 10.08 -5.15 1.88
CA PHE A 45 8.86 -4.63 2.50
C PHE A 45 8.63 -5.36 3.82
N GLU A 46 8.19 -4.64 4.83
CA GLU A 46 7.76 -5.22 6.10
C GLU A 46 6.37 -4.66 6.42
N THR A 47 5.38 -5.54 6.53
CA THR A 47 3.99 -5.20 6.84
C THR A 47 3.68 -5.63 8.27
N LYS A 48 3.12 -4.72 9.07
CA LYS A 48 2.53 -5.00 10.38
C LYS A 48 1.03 -4.77 10.32
N LEU A 49 0.25 -5.74 10.81
CA LEU A 49 -1.19 -5.63 10.97
C LEU A 49 -1.53 -5.57 12.46
N SER A 50 -2.41 -4.66 12.85
CA SER A 50 -2.90 -4.55 14.23
C SER A 50 -4.38 -4.16 14.26
N PRO A 51 -5.15 -4.59 15.26
CA PRO A 51 -6.49 -4.04 15.49
C PRO A 51 -6.42 -2.51 15.59
N SER A 52 -7.35 -1.80 14.95
CA SER A 52 -7.40 -0.34 15.07
C SER A 52 -7.66 0.07 16.52
N LYS A 53 -6.90 1.07 16.97
CA LYS A 53 -7.09 1.71 18.28
C LYS A 53 -7.95 2.97 18.22
N SER A 54 -8.44 3.33 17.01
CA SER A 54 -9.26 4.53 16.83
C SER A 54 -10.58 4.39 17.59
N PRO A 55 -10.93 5.33 18.48
CA PRO A 55 -12.23 5.29 19.17
C PRO A 55 -13.42 5.53 18.23
N TYR A 56 -13.16 6.04 17.02
CA TYR A 56 -14.17 6.30 16.00
C TYR A 56 -14.37 5.12 15.05
N ASP A 57 -13.48 4.14 15.09
CA ASP A 57 -13.63 2.97 14.26
C ASP A 57 -14.54 1.96 14.96
N SER A 58 -15.57 1.51 14.26
CA SER A 58 -16.27 0.27 14.64
C SER A 58 -15.24 -0.83 14.86
N SER A 59 -15.44 -1.70 15.85
CA SER A 59 -14.56 -2.80 16.30
C SER A 59 -14.07 -3.81 15.25
N ALA A 60 -14.28 -3.55 13.97
CA ALA A 60 -13.95 -4.37 12.82
C ALA A 60 -13.01 -3.64 11.83
N SER A 61 -12.04 -2.86 12.31
CA SER A 61 -10.99 -2.29 11.47
C SER A 61 -9.58 -2.75 11.89
N ILE A 62 -8.71 -2.83 10.88
CA ILE A 62 -7.31 -3.24 10.99
C ILE A 62 -6.47 -2.07 10.54
N ASP A 63 -5.53 -1.65 11.37
CA ASP A 63 -4.45 -0.77 10.96
C ASP A 63 -3.34 -1.61 10.32
N GLN A 64 -2.90 -1.16 9.14
CA GLN A 64 -1.80 -1.77 8.39
C GLN A 64 -0.70 -0.73 8.18
N ASP A 65 0.51 -1.10 8.58
CA ASP A 65 1.72 -0.31 8.38
C ASP A 65 2.69 -1.11 7.53
N THR A 66 3.02 -0.60 6.33
CA THR A 66 4.01 -1.22 5.44
C THR A 66 5.22 -0.29 5.29
N SER A 67 6.39 -0.77 5.68
CA SER A 67 7.66 -0.06 5.58
C SER A 67 8.51 -0.61 4.45
N LEU A 68 9.24 0.27 3.76
CA LEU A 68 10.19 -0.07 2.72
C LEU A 68 11.61 0.12 3.23
N PHE A 69 12.47 -0.89 3.06
CA PHE A 69 13.88 -0.84 3.45
C PHE A 69 14.80 -1.11 2.27
N LEU A 70 16.01 -0.53 2.32
CA LEU A 70 17.13 -0.83 1.44
C LEU A 70 18.38 -0.98 2.30
N HIS A 71 19.01 -2.16 2.26
CA HIS A 71 20.16 -2.49 3.10
C HIS A 71 19.90 -2.19 4.60
N GLY A 72 18.71 -2.55 5.09
CA GLY A 72 18.29 -2.31 6.47
C GLY A 72 17.93 -0.87 6.82
N ARG A 73 18.05 0.09 5.89
CA ARG A 73 17.64 1.48 6.11
C ARG A 73 16.20 1.70 5.65
N ASN A 74 15.36 2.26 6.52
CA ASN A 74 13.99 2.62 6.17
C ASN A 74 14.00 3.79 5.15
N LEU A 75 13.38 3.57 3.99
CA LEU A 75 13.26 4.54 2.90
C LEU A 75 11.90 5.23 2.86
N GLY A 76 10.89 4.62 3.48
CA GLY A 76 9.52 5.09 3.42
C GLY A 76 8.54 4.18 4.15
N LYS A 77 7.34 4.70 4.34
CA LYS A 77 6.24 4.04 5.03
C LYS A 77 4.92 4.40 4.35
N ILE A 78 4.00 3.45 4.33
CA ILE A 78 2.58 3.70 4.11
C ILE A 78 1.80 3.14 5.30
N SER A 79 0.86 3.94 5.81
CA SER A 79 0.00 3.60 6.94
C SER A 79 -1.45 3.71 6.48
N LEU A 80 -2.29 2.73 6.76
CA LEU A 80 -3.70 2.72 6.37
C LEU A 80 -4.59 2.06 7.42
N ASN A 81 -5.89 2.32 7.31
CA ASN A 81 -6.92 1.62 8.06
C ASN A 81 -7.83 0.87 7.09
N TYR A 82 -8.07 -0.40 7.36
CA TYR A 82 -8.96 -1.25 6.58
C TYR A 82 -10.18 -1.65 7.40
N ASN A 83 -11.37 -1.28 6.93
CA ASN A 83 -12.63 -1.68 7.55
C ASN A 83 -13.14 -3.00 6.94
N ILE A 84 -13.16 -4.05 7.76
CA ILE A 84 -13.51 -5.41 7.35
C ILE A 84 -14.98 -5.51 6.93
N ARG A 85 -15.88 -4.70 7.53
CA ARG A 85 -17.32 -4.74 7.25
C ARG A 85 -17.63 -4.08 5.91
N THR A 86 -17.12 -2.87 5.68
CA THR A 86 -17.38 -2.12 4.45
C THR A 86 -16.50 -2.56 3.28
N LYS A 87 -15.43 -3.33 3.57
CA LYS A 87 -14.40 -3.72 2.59
C LYS A 87 -13.75 -2.50 1.94
N LYS A 88 -13.53 -1.44 2.72
CA LYS A 88 -12.87 -0.21 2.28
C LYS A 88 -11.62 0.05 3.11
N ALA A 89 -10.59 0.58 2.46
CA ALA A 89 -9.38 1.03 3.12
C ALA A 89 -9.21 2.54 2.97
N TYR A 90 -8.59 3.17 3.96
CA TYR A 90 -8.23 4.58 3.95
C TYR A 90 -6.73 4.74 4.21
N VAL A 91 -6.00 5.37 3.28
CA VAL A 91 -4.57 5.67 3.46
C VAL A 91 -4.44 6.87 4.38
N LYS A 92 -3.85 6.65 5.56
CA LYS A 92 -3.58 7.67 6.57
C LYS A 92 -2.33 8.47 6.24
N GLU A 93 -1.28 7.78 5.79
CA GLU A 93 0.03 8.38 5.55
C GLU A 93 0.75 7.64 4.43
N LEU A 94 1.44 8.37 3.55
CA LEU A 94 2.45 7.83 2.65
C LEU A 94 3.65 8.77 2.64
N ARG A 95 4.82 8.26 3.03
CA ARG A 95 6.06 9.04 3.07
C ARG A 95 7.22 8.27 2.44
N ILE A 96 8.01 8.99 1.66
CA ILE A 96 9.32 8.54 1.15
C ILE A 96 10.35 9.57 1.60
N ALA A 97 11.47 9.10 2.14
CA ALA A 97 12.60 9.94 2.51
C ALA A 97 13.07 10.75 1.29
N GLU A 98 13.31 12.05 1.49
CA GLU A 98 13.43 13.04 0.42
C GLU A 98 14.44 12.67 -0.66
N ARG A 99 15.64 12.24 -0.24
CA ARG A 99 16.73 11.80 -1.14
C ARG A 99 16.41 10.57 -2.00
N TYR A 100 15.30 9.88 -1.74
CA TYR A 100 14.85 8.71 -2.49
C TYR A 100 13.52 8.94 -3.24
N ARG A 101 12.95 10.15 -3.20
CA ARG A 101 11.74 10.51 -3.96
C ARG A 101 12.02 10.48 -5.47
N ASN A 102 10.96 10.46 -6.28
CA ASN A 102 11.00 10.42 -7.75
C ASN A 102 11.64 9.16 -8.38
N ASN A 103 11.99 8.14 -7.58
CA ASN A 103 12.54 6.86 -8.06
C ASN A 103 11.49 5.72 -8.11
N GLY A 104 10.21 6.06 -8.16
CA GLY A 104 9.10 5.08 -8.20
C GLY A 104 8.82 4.32 -6.90
N LEU A 105 9.54 4.60 -5.81
CA LEU A 105 9.37 3.89 -4.52
C LEU A 105 7.96 4.06 -3.92
N GLY A 106 7.37 5.26 -4.02
CA GLY A 106 5.99 5.50 -3.58
C GLY A 106 4.97 4.65 -4.35
N THR A 107 5.17 4.51 -5.66
CA THR A 107 4.35 3.63 -6.50
C THR A 107 4.51 2.17 -6.10
N LYS A 108 5.72 1.70 -5.81
CA LYS A 108 5.97 0.34 -5.34
C LYS A 108 5.28 0.06 -3.99
N LEU A 109 5.34 0.99 -3.04
CA LEU A 109 4.63 0.87 -1.75
C LEU A 109 3.11 0.76 -1.95
N LEU A 110 2.52 1.63 -2.79
CA LEU A 110 1.09 1.57 -3.09
C LEU A 110 0.68 0.27 -3.79
N GLN A 111 1.52 -0.24 -4.69
CA GLN A 111 1.28 -1.52 -5.36
C GLN A 111 1.32 -2.68 -4.37
N GLU A 112 2.28 -2.70 -3.46
CA GLU A 112 2.42 -3.76 -2.48
C GLU A 112 1.22 -3.82 -1.54
N VAL A 113 0.86 -2.68 -0.96
CA VAL A 113 -0.35 -2.55 -0.15
C VAL A 113 -1.63 -2.89 -0.93
N SER A 114 -1.71 -2.54 -2.21
CA SER A 114 -2.89 -2.90 -3.02
C SER A 114 -3.06 -4.42 -3.12
N LYS A 115 -1.96 -5.19 -3.23
CA LYS A 115 -2.02 -6.65 -3.25
C LYS A 115 -2.51 -7.21 -1.92
N ASP A 116 -1.97 -6.70 -0.80
CA ASP A 116 -2.38 -7.12 0.54
C ASP A 116 -3.89 -6.85 0.75
N LEU A 117 -4.35 -5.67 0.35
CA LEU A 117 -5.75 -5.28 0.44
C LEU A 117 -6.65 -6.14 -0.47
N GLU A 118 -6.23 -6.44 -1.69
CA GLU A 118 -6.94 -7.36 -2.59
C GLU A 118 -7.07 -8.76 -1.97
N ALA A 119 -6.00 -9.27 -1.34
CA ALA A 119 -6.01 -10.56 -0.64
C ALA A 119 -6.94 -10.55 0.58
N LEU A 120 -7.08 -9.41 1.28
CA LEU A 120 -8.04 -9.21 2.37
C LEU A 120 -9.49 -8.97 1.90
N GLY A 121 -9.72 -8.97 0.58
CA GLY A 121 -11.04 -8.75 -0.02
C GLY A 121 -11.51 -7.31 0.00
N CYS A 122 -10.59 -6.35 0.12
CA CYS A 122 -10.87 -4.93 -0.02
C CYS A 122 -11.37 -4.62 -1.43
N LYS A 123 -12.36 -3.74 -1.53
CA LYS A 123 -13.00 -3.33 -2.79
C LYS A 123 -12.61 -1.93 -3.23
N GLU A 124 -12.29 -1.06 -2.27
CA GLU A 124 -12.03 0.35 -2.53
C GLU A 124 -10.97 0.88 -1.56
N VAL A 125 -10.04 1.66 -2.08
CA VAL A 125 -9.05 2.40 -1.30
C VAL A 125 -9.29 3.89 -1.50
N GLU A 126 -9.41 4.63 -0.41
CA GLU A 126 -9.56 6.07 -0.39
C GLU A 126 -8.33 6.72 0.25
N LEU A 127 -8.03 7.95 -0.16
CA LEU A 127 -7.03 8.80 0.48
C LEU A 127 -7.43 10.26 0.36
N PHE A 128 -6.88 11.09 1.24
CA PHE A 128 -6.99 12.54 1.16
C PHE A 128 -5.63 13.15 0.78
N ALA A 129 -5.53 13.71 -0.42
CA ALA A 129 -4.34 14.40 -0.89
C ALA A 129 -4.37 15.84 -0.37
N LEU A 130 -3.61 16.08 0.69
CA LEU A 130 -3.43 17.40 1.31
C LEU A 130 -2.09 18.00 0.87
N THR A 131 -2.06 19.31 0.71
CA THR A 131 -0.82 20.09 0.58
C THR A 131 -0.86 21.26 1.55
N ASP A 132 0.30 21.86 1.82
CA ASP A 132 0.37 23.02 2.71
C ASP A 132 -0.56 24.13 2.18
N GLN A 133 -1.49 24.54 3.06
CA GLN A 133 -2.65 25.37 2.72
C GLN A 133 -2.27 26.67 2.02
N GLU A 134 -1.11 27.22 2.35
CA GLU A 134 -0.65 28.53 1.85
C GLU A 134 -0.27 28.51 0.37
N THR A 135 0.15 27.37 -0.17
CA THR A 135 0.69 27.35 -1.54
C THR A 135 -0.11 26.52 -2.51
N GLN A 136 -0.71 25.39 -2.09
CA GLN A 136 -1.35 24.40 -2.97
C GLN A 136 -0.54 24.00 -4.24
N LYS A 137 0.73 24.43 -4.33
CA LYS A 137 1.54 24.40 -5.57
C LYS A 137 1.82 22.97 -6.01
N ASP A 138 1.86 22.05 -5.05
CA ASP A 138 2.16 20.65 -5.29
C ASP A 138 0.92 19.77 -5.42
N LEU A 139 -0.29 20.29 -5.21
CA LEU A 139 -1.52 19.50 -5.30
C LEU A 139 -1.69 18.89 -6.70
N PRO A 140 -1.45 19.61 -7.83
CA PRO A 140 -1.51 19.00 -9.16
C PRO A 140 -0.47 17.87 -9.36
N LYS A 141 0.74 18.01 -8.81
CA LYS A 141 1.78 16.97 -8.89
C LYS A 141 1.39 15.74 -8.09
N LEU A 142 0.88 15.93 -6.88
CA LEU A 142 0.44 14.87 -5.98
C LEU A 142 -0.77 14.12 -6.56
N THR A 143 -1.76 14.86 -7.08
CA THR A 143 -2.91 14.29 -7.81
C THR A 143 -2.45 13.44 -8.99
N ARG A 144 -1.52 13.96 -9.81
CA ARG A 144 -0.97 13.21 -10.96
C ARG A 144 -0.22 11.95 -10.54
N PHE A 145 0.49 11.99 -9.41
CA PHE A 145 1.14 10.81 -8.83
C PHE A 145 0.13 9.72 -8.46
N TYR A 146 -0.95 10.07 -7.76
CA TYR A 146 -1.98 9.11 -7.38
C TYR A 146 -2.79 8.60 -8.58
N GLN A 147 -3.06 9.46 -9.57
CA GLN A 147 -3.69 9.05 -10.83
C GLN A 147 -2.88 7.98 -11.58
N LYS A 148 -1.56 8.13 -11.65
CA LYS A 148 -0.67 7.10 -12.20
C LYS A 148 -0.76 5.77 -11.45
N CYS A 149 -1.16 5.79 -10.18
CA CYS A 149 -1.35 4.61 -9.35
C CYS A 149 -2.78 4.03 -9.43
N GLY A 150 -3.63 4.59 -10.29
CA GLY A 150 -5.01 4.16 -10.54
C GLY A 150 -6.07 4.84 -9.67
N PHE A 151 -5.71 5.86 -8.89
CA PHE A 151 -6.68 6.64 -8.13
C PHE A 151 -7.37 7.67 -9.03
N GLN A 152 -8.63 7.94 -8.76
CA GLN A 152 -9.42 8.97 -9.42
C GLN A 152 -9.93 9.98 -8.39
N PRO A 153 -10.03 11.28 -8.74
CA PRO A 153 -10.72 12.25 -7.91
C PRO A 153 -12.15 11.77 -7.60
N ASP A 154 -12.57 11.90 -6.35
CA ASP A 154 -13.94 11.58 -5.95
C ASP A 154 -14.91 12.66 -6.48
N PRO A 155 -15.88 12.30 -7.34
CA PRO A 155 -16.81 13.29 -7.91
C PRO A 155 -17.75 13.92 -6.87
N LYS A 156 -17.94 13.28 -5.71
CA LYS A 156 -18.83 13.76 -4.65
C LYS A 156 -18.12 14.70 -3.67
N ASN A 157 -16.80 14.70 -3.65
CA ASN A 157 -16.00 15.61 -2.82
C ASN A 157 -15.47 16.74 -3.70
N THR A 158 -16.27 17.79 -3.83
CA THR A 158 -15.79 19.09 -4.31
C THR A 158 -14.68 19.55 -3.38
N PHE A 159 -13.48 19.77 -3.95
CA PHE A 159 -12.28 20.36 -3.35
C PHE A 159 -12.52 21.01 -2.00
N PHE A 160 -11.95 20.45 -0.93
CA PHE A 160 -11.77 21.23 0.28
C PHE A 160 -10.73 22.31 -0.02
N THR A 161 -10.80 23.44 0.67
CA THR A 161 -9.87 24.58 0.50
C THR A 161 -8.38 24.21 0.64
N ALA A 162 -8.03 22.98 1.00
CA ALA A 162 -6.66 22.52 1.18
C ALA A 162 -6.31 21.18 0.50
N GLY A 163 -7.28 20.46 -0.09
CA GLY A 163 -7.02 19.09 -0.54
C GLY A 163 -8.13 18.43 -1.35
N LEU A 164 -7.81 17.22 -1.82
CA LEU A 164 -8.64 16.43 -2.72
C LEU A 164 -8.76 14.98 -2.24
N THR A 165 -9.99 14.50 -2.10
CA THR A 165 -10.25 13.08 -1.87
C THR A 165 -10.08 12.30 -3.17
N MET A 166 -9.35 11.19 -3.10
CA MET A 166 -9.11 10.31 -4.25
C MET A 166 -9.43 8.86 -3.90
N ARG A 167 -9.96 8.11 -4.86
CA ARG A 167 -10.39 6.71 -4.67
C ARG A 167 -9.85 5.79 -5.76
N LYS A 168 -9.60 4.54 -5.41
CA LYS A 168 -9.21 3.46 -6.32
C LYS A 168 -10.04 2.23 -6.04
N THR A 169 -10.76 1.75 -7.05
CA THR A 169 -11.46 0.46 -6.99
C THR A 169 -10.45 -0.66 -7.19
N LEU A 170 -10.44 -1.63 -6.28
CA LEU A 170 -9.67 -2.86 -6.41
C LEU A 170 -10.57 -3.89 -7.09
N THR A 171 -10.39 -4.07 -8.40
CA THR A 171 -11.09 -5.14 -9.11
C THR A 171 -10.40 -6.45 -8.81
N LYS A 172 -11.16 -7.46 -8.35
CA LYS A 172 -10.66 -8.84 -8.36
C LYS A 172 -10.27 -9.14 -9.80
N ARG A 173 -8.96 -9.32 -10.06
CA ARG A 173 -8.53 -9.91 -11.32
C ARG A 173 -9.27 -11.23 -11.43
N LYS A 174 -10.14 -11.36 -12.43
CA LYS A 174 -10.65 -12.66 -12.84
C LYS A 174 -9.40 -13.42 -13.26
N HIS A 175 -8.87 -14.25 -12.37
CA HIS A 175 -7.86 -15.22 -12.74
C HIS A 175 -8.56 -16.11 -13.74
N TYR A 176 -8.36 -15.86 -15.04
CA TYR A 176 -8.79 -16.79 -16.06
C TYR A 176 -7.97 -18.05 -15.82
N GLU A 177 -8.59 -19.03 -15.17
CA GLU A 177 -8.09 -20.40 -15.16
C GLU A 177 -8.05 -20.83 -16.62
N LYS A 178 -6.84 -20.84 -17.19
CA LYS A 178 -6.59 -21.56 -18.45
C LYS A 178 -6.73 -23.04 -18.10
N ASN A 179 -7.91 -23.59 -18.38
CA ASN A 179 -8.10 -25.03 -18.54
C ASN A 179 -7.32 -25.52 -19.76
#